data_AF-A0A8J5J969-F1
#
_entry.id   AF-A0A8J5J969-F1
#
_cell.length_a   1.000
_cell.length_b   1.000
_cell.length_c   1.000
_cell.angle_alpha   90.00
_cell.angle_beta   90.00
_cell.angle_gamma   90.00
#
_symmetry.space_group_name_H-M   'P 1'
#
loop_
_entity.id
_entity.type
_entity.pdbx_description
1 polymer ?
#
loop_
_entity_poly.entity_id
_entity_poly.type
_entity_poly.pdbx_seq_one_letter_code
_entity_poly.pdbx_strand_id
1 'polypeptide(L)'
;MEILSSTSAPGMEINVSIASKPRIPHWLVVQCEAGSSPSCDAQRVDSLSVRGSHDVFIRYEEPNSELNGDNKVARVRVIKGEDHDQKDILVQLRMMDELLMLDITASRKTVEVVLLQKNTLQRVVHQGSGDVVVEDNVMATMGPSLAIATLGSGNLFAASTETVKVDALTLSSKGSGLLQTTFSELRVSKFRVQYYSSGDTAVFVESESDVDNLALIAEGSGDACLSWRAPMSVNSFEVEQVGAGDVSVGPQGFCQSAKLSMQGSGELDIGGVQCGTVDDQILRGGFWDGVNRDKDNLLPLAGVVFLVAMILRWFNNSRRRAREEQREPLLGAQRRVYV
;
A
#
# COMPACT_ATOMS: atom_id res chain seq x y z
N MET A 1 -23.52 34.72 28.24
CA MET A 1 -23.20 34.07 26.95
C MET A 1 -22.14 33.05 27.28
N GLU A 2 -22.60 31.83 27.57
CA GLU A 2 -21.79 30.72 28.06
C GLU A 2 -20.87 30.21 26.93
N ILE A 3 -19.60 30.04 27.25
CA ILE A 3 -18.63 29.35 26.41
C ILE A 3 -18.50 27.95 27.03
N LEU A 4 -19.08 26.94 26.38
CA LEU A 4 -18.86 25.54 26.71
C LEU A 4 -17.49 25.13 26.15
N SER A 5 -16.54 24.96 27.05
CA SER A 5 -15.25 24.31 26.80
C SER A 5 -15.47 22.81 26.60
N SER A 6 -15.15 22.30 25.40
CA SER A 6 -15.02 20.85 25.20
C SER A 6 -13.72 20.36 25.83
N THR A 7 -13.84 19.51 26.83
CA THR A 7 -12.75 18.70 27.38
C THR A 7 -12.35 17.65 26.35
N SER A 8 -11.23 17.86 25.65
CA SER A 8 -10.52 16.80 24.92
C SER A 8 -9.82 15.89 25.92
N ALA A 9 -10.05 14.58 25.82
CA ALA A 9 -9.39 13.56 26.62
C ALA A 9 -7.84 13.62 26.47
N PRO A 10 -7.07 13.38 27.53
CA PRO A 10 -5.61 13.40 27.47
C PRO A 10 -5.10 12.15 26.73
N GLY A 11 -4.31 12.38 25.68
CA GLY A 11 -3.48 11.33 25.08
C GLY A 11 -2.50 10.82 26.11
N MET A 12 -2.52 9.51 26.36
CA MET A 12 -1.62 8.85 27.30
C MET A 12 -0.32 8.48 26.56
N GLU A 13 0.80 9.10 26.94
CA GLU A 13 2.15 8.73 26.49
C GLU A 13 2.66 7.56 27.35
N ILE A 14 2.87 6.39 26.74
CA ILE A 14 3.57 5.29 27.40
C ILE A 14 5.07 5.48 27.17
N ASN A 15 5.78 5.92 28.22
CA ASN A 15 7.25 6.00 28.22
C ASN A 15 7.85 4.63 28.54
N VAL A 16 8.47 3.99 27.55
CA VAL A 16 9.17 2.71 27.74
C VAL A 16 10.47 2.95 28.54
N SER A 17 10.61 2.31 29.71
CA SER A 17 11.80 2.42 30.56
C SER A 17 12.89 1.41 30.20
N ILE A 18 14.14 1.86 30.21
CA ILE A 18 15.33 1.19 29.66
C ILE A 18 16.12 0.51 30.79
N ALA A 19 16.33 -0.82 30.71
CA ALA A 19 17.33 -1.51 31.52
C ALA A 19 18.60 -1.73 30.68
N SER A 20 19.72 -1.11 31.10
CA SER A 20 20.99 -1.08 30.36
C SER A 20 21.94 -2.21 30.77
N LYS A 21 22.21 -3.20 29.88
CA LYS A 21 23.47 -3.97 29.86
C LYS A 21 23.85 -4.37 28.42
N PRO A 22 25.16 -4.42 28.06
CA PRO A 22 25.61 -4.41 26.68
C PRO A 22 25.90 -5.80 26.07
N ARG A 23 25.85 -5.88 24.72
CA ARG A 23 26.32 -6.95 23.80
C ARG A 23 25.29 -7.92 23.17
N ILE A 24 24.00 -7.56 23.14
CA ILE A 24 22.98 -8.29 22.37
C ILE A 24 22.30 -7.24 21.47
N PRO A 25 21.91 -7.54 20.20
CA PRO A 25 21.12 -6.60 19.40
C PRO A 25 19.96 -6.07 20.23
N HIS A 26 19.95 -4.76 20.47
CA HIS A 26 19.04 -4.13 21.41
C HIS A 26 17.64 -4.08 20.80
N TRP A 27 16.83 -5.08 21.16
CA TRP A 27 15.39 -5.10 20.87
C TRP A 27 14.66 -4.23 21.88
N LEU A 28 13.97 -3.20 21.39
CA LEU A 28 12.90 -2.53 22.11
C LEU A 28 11.68 -3.45 22.09
N VAL A 29 11.23 -3.88 23.27
CA VAL A 29 10.02 -4.70 23.38
C VAL A 29 8.83 -3.76 23.56
N VAL A 30 7.87 -3.85 22.66
CA VAL A 30 6.61 -3.12 22.77
C VAL A 30 5.66 -3.95 23.61
N GLN A 31 5.27 -3.42 24.76
CA GLN A 31 4.40 -4.07 25.72
C GLN A 31 3.13 -3.27 25.94
N CYS A 32 2.05 -4.01 26.16
CA CYS A 32 0.75 -3.49 26.52
C CYS A 32 0.62 -3.45 28.07
N GLU A 33 0.40 -2.28 28.68
CA GLU A 33 0.24 -2.15 30.13
C GLU A 33 -1.16 -2.60 30.58
N ALA A 34 -1.20 -3.68 31.37
CA ALA A 34 -2.45 -4.23 31.91
C ALA A 34 -3.24 -3.16 32.70
N GLY A 35 -4.50 -2.95 32.33
CA GLY A 35 -5.41 -2.00 32.99
C GLY A 35 -5.46 -0.60 32.39
N SER A 36 -4.64 -0.29 31.38
CA SER A 36 -4.85 0.89 30.54
C SER A 36 -6.00 0.63 29.57
N SER A 37 -6.79 1.67 29.23
CA SER A 37 -7.71 1.61 28.10
C SER A 37 -6.92 2.03 26.87
N PRO A 38 -6.84 1.19 25.83
CA PRO A 38 -7.60 -0.06 25.65
C PRO A 38 -7.11 -1.27 26.45
N SER A 39 -8.08 -2.11 26.84
CA SER A 39 -7.83 -3.40 27.48
C SER A 39 -6.78 -4.19 26.70
N CYS A 40 -5.68 -4.48 27.39
CA CYS A 40 -4.51 -5.20 26.88
C CYS A 40 -4.72 -6.72 26.80
N ASP A 41 -5.94 -7.17 26.49
CA ASP A 41 -6.20 -8.55 26.06
C ASP A 41 -5.73 -8.79 24.62
N ALA A 42 -5.42 -7.71 23.90
CA ALA A 42 -4.93 -7.75 22.54
C ALA A 42 -3.45 -8.17 22.51
N GLN A 43 -3.20 -9.48 22.38
CA GLN A 43 -1.89 -10.04 22.04
C GLN A 43 -1.45 -9.73 20.59
N ARG A 44 -2.13 -8.82 19.90
CA ARG A 44 -1.98 -8.59 18.46
C ARG A 44 -2.02 -7.10 18.11
N VAL A 45 -1.27 -6.74 17.07
CA VAL A 45 -1.36 -5.43 16.42
C VAL A 45 -2.26 -5.57 15.21
N ASP A 46 -3.30 -4.74 15.12
CA ASP A 46 -4.25 -4.76 14.00
C ASP A 46 -3.92 -3.67 12.96
N SER A 47 -3.29 -2.57 13.38
CA SER A 47 -2.96 -1.45 12.50
C SER A 47 -1.51 -0.99 12.69
N LEU A 48 -0.86 -0.60 11.61
CA LEU A 48 0.47 0.00 11.62
C LEU A 48 0.44 1.35 10.93
N SER A 49 1.09 2.34 11.54
CA SER A 49 1.26 3.69 11.00
C SER A 49 2.74 4.06 11.04
N VAL A 50 3.35 4.25 9.88
CA VAL A 50 4.78 4.55 9.73
C VAL A 50 4.98 5.97 9.25
N ARG A 51 5.85 6.70 9.94
CA ARG A 51 6.24 8.08 9.66
C ARG A 51 7.76 8.21 9.69
N GLY A 52 8.25 9.32 9.15
CA GLY A 52 9.67 9.66 9.15
C GLY A 52 10.27 9.57 7.75
N SER A 53 11.59 9.56 7.70
CA SER A 53 12.36 9.71 6.45
C SER A 53 13.28 8.53 6.16
N HIS A 54 13.25 7.50 6.99
CA HIS A 54 14.11 6.33 6.89
C HIS A 54 13.28 5.05 6.80
N ASP A 55 13.92 4.00 6.28
CA ASP A 55 13.21 2.78 5.91
C ASP A 55 12.76 1.97 7.13
N VAL A 56 11.63 1.30 6.99
CA VAL A 56 11.05 0.43 8.02
C VAL A 56 10.71 -0.93 7.42
N PHE A 57 11.32 -1.97 7.98
CA PHE A 57 11.07 -3.36 7.61
C PHE A 57 10.15 -4.00 8.64
N ILE A 58 9.05 -4.60 8.20
CA ILE A 58 8.07 -5.26 9.05
C ILE A 58 8.01 -6.73 8.66
N ARG A 59 8.28 -7.60 9.63
CA ARG A 59 8.24 -9.05 9.44
C ARG A 59 7.55 -9.75 10.58
N TYR A 60 7.11 -10.98 10.32
CA TYR A 60 6.61 -11.87 11.34
C TYR A 60 7.73 -12.82 11.79
N GLU A 61 7.78 -13.12 13.08
CA GLU A 61 8.63 -14.17 13.61
C GLU A 61 7.85 -14.94 14.68
N GLU A 62 7.83 -16.27 14.57
CA GLU A 62 7.17 -17.11 15.55
C GLU A 62 7.79 -16.90 16.94
N PRO A 63 6.99 -16.70 17.99
CA PRO A 63 7.53 -16.45 19.31
C PRO A 63 8.28 -17.68 19.82
N ASN A 64 9.60 -17.56 19.99
CA ASN A 64 10.38 -18.57 20.71
C ASN A 64 9.87 -18.67 22.16
N SER A 65 9.86 -19.86 22.73
CA SER A 65 9.39 -20.16 24.10
C SER A 65 10.01 -19.30 25.21
N GLU A 66 11.14 -18.65 24.95
CA GLU A 66 11.81 -17.71 25.86
C GLU A 66 11.17 -16.31 25.91
N LEU A 67 10.31 -15.97 24.94
CA LEU A 67 9.64 -14.67 24.85
C LEU A 67 8.26 -14.65 25.53
N ASN A 68 7.80 -15.76 26.12
CA ASN A 68 6.53 -15.92 26.85
C ASN A 68 6.38 -14.93 28.03
N GLY A 69 6.03 -13.69 27.72
CA GLY A 69 5.39 -12.77 28.63
C GLY A 69 4.06 -12.36 28.00
N ASP A 70 2.97 -12.44 28.75
CA ASP A 70 1.59 -12.44 28.25
C ASP A 70 1.16 -11.17 27.46
N ASN A 71 1.99 -10.11 27.44
CA ASN A 71 1.63 -8.79 26.91
C ASN A 71 2.61 -8.23 25.84
N LYS A 72 3.46 -9.06 25.24
CA LYS A 72 4.37 -8.61 24.16
C LYS A 72 3.67 -8.71 22.82
N VAL A 73 3.62 -7.60 22.08
CA VAL A 73 2.94 -7.56 20.77
C VAL A 73 3.91 -7.40 19.60
N ALA A 74 5.03 -6.70 19.82
CA ALA A 74 6.05 -6.46 18.80
C ALA A 74 7.44 -6.26 19.41
N ARG A 75 8.47 -6.49 18.61
CA ARG A 75 9.87 -6.14 18.91
C ARG A 75 10.38 -5.20 17.84
N VAL A 76 11.13 -4.18 18.24
CA VAL A 76 11.68 -3.18 17.33
C VAL A 76 13.18 -3.08 17.54
N ARG A 77 13.97 -3.02 16.46
CA ARG A 77 15.41 -2.77 16.55
C ARG A 77 15.88 -1.80 15.47
N VAL A 78 16.95 -1.07 15.77
CA VAL A 78 17.70 -0.27 14.80
C VAL A 78 18.60 -1.22 14.01
N ILE A 79 18.53 -1.19 12.68
CA ILE A 79 19.45 -1.98 11.82
C ILE A 79 20.50 -1.11 11.12
N LYS A 80 20.25 0.19 10.94
CA LYS A 80 21.21 1.13 10.33
C LYS A 80 21.01 2.56 10.85
N GLY A 81 22.10 3.28 11.09
CA GLY A 81 22.11 4.69 11.53
C GLY A 81 23.50 5.13 12.00
N GLU A 82 23.77 6.44 12.00
CA GLU A 82 25.08 7.02 12.37
C GLU A 82 25.45 6.81 13.85
N ASP A 83 24.44 6.63 14.72
CA ASP A 83 24.59 6.30 16.14
C ASP A 83 23.59 5.21 16.55
N HIS A 84 23.98 4.27 17.42
CA HIS A 84 23.08 3.26 17.98
C HIS A 84 22.10 3.79 19.05
N ASP A 85 22.04 5.11 19.25
CA ASP A 85 21.25 5.74 20.32
C ASP A 85 19.74 5.68 19.99
N GLN A 86 18.88 5.14 20.86
CA GLN A 86 17.46 4.90 20.53
C GLN A 86 16.59 6.17 20.46
N LYS A 87 17.14 7.36 20.72
CA LYS A 87 16.40 8.64 20.82
C LYS A 87 15.73 9.10 19.53
N ASP A 88 16.08 8.53 18.39
CA ASP A 88 15.58 8.94 17.06
C ASP A 88 14.44 8.07 16.54
N ILE A 89 13.93 7.15 17.37
CA ILE A 89 12.79 6.29 17.05
C ILE A 89 11.73 6.50 18.12
N LEU A 90 10.51 6.83 17.69
CA LEU A 90 9.34 6.83 18.54
C LEU A 90 8.46 5.65 18.15
N VAL A 91 8.16 4.80 19.13
CA VAL A 91 7.23 3.68 18.98
C VAL A 91 6.13 3.85 20.02
N GLN A 92 4.89 3.93 19.57
CA GLN A 92 3.73 4.14 20.43
C GLN A 92 2.61 3.17 20.06
N LEU A 93 1.94 2.65 21.08
CA LEU A 93 0.69 1.91 20.90
C LEU A 93 -0.48 2.81 21.27
N ARG A 94 -1.49 2.85 20.40
CA ARG A 94 -2.74 3.59 20.65
C ARG A 94 -3.91 2.85 20.02
N MET A 95 -5.12 3.14 20.47
CA MET A 95 -6.32 2.70 19.74
C MET A 95 -6.86 3.81 18.87
N MET A 96 -7.16 3.42 17.65
CA MET A 96 -7.87 4.24 16.68
C MET A 96 -8.84 3.35 15.93
N ASP A 97 -10.08 3.81 15.77
CA ASP A 97 -11.11 3.09 15.03
C ASP A 97 -11.29 1.62 15.49
N GLU A 98 -11.20 1.36 16.80
CA GLU A 98 -11.26 0.01 17.40
C GLU A 98 -10.10 -0.94 17.03
N LEU A 99 -9.07 -0.45 16.34
CA LEU A 99 -7.87 -1.20 15.98
C LEU A 99 -6.70 -0.82 16.88
N LEU A 100 -5.96 -1.82 17.37
CA LEU A 100 -4.72 -1.57 18.10
C LEU A 100 -3.65 -1.13 17.09
N MET A 101 -3.32 0.16 17.12
CA MET A 101 -2.40 0.81 16.21
C MET A 101 -1.01 0.94 16.83
N LEU A 102 -0.01 0.44 16.11
CA LEU A 102 1.40 0.69 16.36
C LEU A 102 1.87 1.86 15.49
N ASP A 103 2.16 3.00 16.10
CA ASP A 103 2.80 4.13 15.44
C ASP A 103 4.32 4.04 15.55
N ILE A 104 4.98 4.21 14.41
CA ILE A 104 6.43 4.16 14.31
C ILE A 104 6.89 5.42 13.60
N THR A 105 7.76 6.19 14.24
CA THR A 105 8.43 7.34 13.64
C THR A 105 9.92 7.05 13.52
N ALA A 106 10.39 6.87 12.29
CA ALA A 106 11.78 6.57 11.93
C ALA A 106 12.40 7.78 11.20
N SER A 107 12.94 8.75 11.97
CA SER A 107 13.40 10.03 11.40
C SER A 107 14.88 10.07 11.01
N ARG A 108 15.71 9.22 11.60
CA ARG A 108 17.17 9.21 11.36
C ARG A 108 17.78 7.83 11.18
N LYS A 109 16.96 6.77 11.30
CA LYS A 109 17.44 5.39 11.46
C LYS A 109 16.52 4.43 10.74
N THR A 110 17.13 3.42 10.13
CA THR A 110 16.40 2.30 9.55
C THR A 110 15.99 1.35 10.67
N VAL A 111 14.72 0.98 10.67
CA VAL A 111 14.09 0.21 11.75
C VAL A 111 13.61 -1.13 11.23
N GLU A 112 13.80 -2.17 12.02
CA GLU A 112 13.15 -3.45 11.82
C GLU A 112 12.12 -3.69 12.93
N VAL A 113 10.92 -4.10 12.54
CA VAL A 113 9.77 -4.36 13.37
C VAL A 113 9.38 -5.83 13.19
N VAL A 114 9.33 -6.56 14.29
CA VAL A 114 8.96 -7.96 14.31
C VAL A 114 7.65 -8.11 15.07
N LEU A 115 6.59 -8.47 14.36
CA LEU A 115 5.31 -8.84 14.97
C LEU A 115 5.35 -10.29 15.45
N LEU A 116 4.73 -10.54 16.59
CA LEU A 116 4.74 -11.85 17.25
C LEU A 116 3.52 -12.70 16.91
N GLN A 117 2.54 -12.12 16.22
CA GLN A 117 1.39 -12.84 15.71
C GLN A 117 1.35 -12.78 14.19
N LYS A 118 0.96 -13.92 13.62
CA LYS A 118 0.85 -14.12 12.18
C LYS A 118 -0.48 -13.55 11.68
N ASN A 119 -0.44 -12.91 10.51
CA ASN A 119 -1.61 -12.45 9.75
C ASN A 119 -2.56 -11.56 10.55
N THR A 120 -2.05 -10.57 11.27
CA THR A 120 -2.89 -9.71 12.13
C THR A 120 -3.09 -8.30 11.59
N LEU A 121 -2.19 -7.79 10.74
CA LEU A 121 -2.30 -6.41 10.26
C LEU A 121 -3.46 -6.26 9.26
N GLN A 122 -4.54 -5.65 9.72
CA GLN A 122 -5.69 -5.24 8.92
C GLN A 122 -5.47 -3.88 8.25
N ARG A 123 -4.58 -3.06 8.79
CA ARG A 123 -4.30 -1.73 8.24
C ARG A 123 -2.81 -1.39 8.27
N VAL A 124 -2.28 -0.91 7.15
CA VAL A 124 -0.93 -0.37 7.06
C VAL A 124 -0.99 1.00 6.40
N VAL A 125 -0.48 2.01 7.09
CA VAL A 125 -0.44 3.39 6.58
C VAL A 125 0.99 3.90 6.62
N HIS A 126 1.52 4.28 5.47
CA HIS A 126 2.82 4.93 5.35
C HIS A 126 2.62 6.43 5.06
N GLN A 127 3.14 7.31 5.90
CA GLN A 127 2.99 8.78 5.77
C GLN A 127 4.34 9.49 5.65
N GLY A 128 5.43 8.71 5.52
CA GLY A 128 6.80 9.20 5.51
C GLY A 128 7.38 9.36 4.10
N SER A 129 8.69 9.62 4.07
CA SER A 129 9.49 9.67 2.85
C SER A 129 10.49 8.51 2.73
N GLY A 130 10.63 7.67 3.75
CA GLY A 130 11.43 6.43 3.70
C GLY A 130 10.63 5.28 3.11
N ASP A 131 11.27 4.16 2.80
CA ASP A 131 10.58 3.00 2.25
C ASP A 131 10.04 2.08 3.35
N VAL A 132 8.85 1.52 3.16
CA VAL A 132 8.23 0.56 4.07
C VAL A 132 8.10 -0.78 3.37
N VAL A 133 8.65 -1.82 3.97
CA VAL A 133 8.55 -3.19 3.45
C VAL A 133 7.78 -4.04 4.44
N VAL A 134 6.67 -4.62 3.99
CA VAL A 134 5.83 -5.57 4.74
C VAL A 134 6.03 -6.96 4.14
N GLU A 135 6.71 -7.83 4.90
CA GLU A 135 6.97 -9.20 4.49
C GLU A 135 5.75 -10.12 4.63
N ASP A 136 5.92 -11.35 4.16
CA ASP A 136 4.93 -12.42 4.28
C ASP A 136 4.52 -12.69 5.73
N ASN A 137 3.31 -13.24 5.88
CA ASN A 137 2.71 -13.64 7.16
C ASN A 137 2.43 -12.49 8.14
N VAL A 138 2.49 -11.23 7.68
CA VAL A 138 2.22 -10.05 8.50
C VAL A 138 0.77 -9.57 8.32
N MET A 139 0.32 -9.42 7.08
CA MET A 139 -0.99 -8.87 6.73
C MET A 139 -2.12 -9.85 7.02
N ALA A 140 -3.27 -9.34 7.43
CA ALA A 140 -4.47 -10.13 7.67
C ALA A 140 -4.92 -10.82 6.38
N THR A 141 -5.03 -12.15 6.43
CA THR A 141 -5.51 -12.98 5.32
C THR A 141 -6.98 -13.34 5.46
N MET A 142 -7.60 -13.06 6.61
CA MET A 142 -9.03 -13.25 6.86
C MET A 142 -9.56 -12.09 7.71
N GLY A 143 -10.85 -11.78 7.55
CA GLY A 143 -11.53 -10.77 8.36
C GLY A 143 -12.33 -9.77 7.52
N PRO A 144 -12.86 -8.73 8.16
CA PRO A 144 -13.77 -7.79 7.48
C PRO A 144 -13.04 -6.91 6.46
N SER A 145 -11.78 -6.57 6.69
CA SER A 145 -11.05 -5.71 5.77
C SER A 145 -9.53 -5.80 5.89
N LEU A 146 -8.86 -5.55 4.77
CA LEU A 146 -7.43 -5.25 4.68
C LEU A 146 -7.25 -3.92 3.93
N ALA A 147 -6.57 -2.95 4.54
CA ALA A 147 -6.34 -1.63 3.98
C ALA A 147 -4.84 -1.28 3.99
N ILE A 148 -4.28 -0.98 2.83
CA ILE A 148 -2.88 -0.59 2.68
C ILE A 148 -2.83 0.76 2.00
N ALA A 149 -2.21 1.74 2.64
CA ALA A 149 -2.15 3.09 2.15
C ALA A 149 -0.74 3.69 2.22
N THR A 150 -0.33 4.37 1.16
CA THR A 150 0.78 5.34 1.21
C THR A 150 0.20 6.74 1.04
N LEU A 151 0.55 7.65 1.94
CA LEU A 151 0.09 9.05 1.98
C LEU A 151 1.26 10.04 1.78
N GLY A 152 2.49 9.53 1.79
CA GLY A 152 3.73 10.30 1.72
C GLY A 152 4.41 10.23 0.35
N SER A 153 5.72 10.41 0.36
CA SER A 153 6.56 10.36 -0.84
C SER A 153 7.43 9.11 -0.94
N GLY A 154 7.53 8.32 0.13
CA GLY A 154 8.29 7.06 0.12
C GLY A 154 7.42 5.89 -0.30
N ASN A 155 8.07 4.76 -0.61
CA ASN A 155 7.42 3.62 -1.22
C ASN A 155 6.93 2.63 -0.16
N LEU A 156 5.86 1.90 -0.47
CA LEU A 156 5.34 0.81 0.35
C LEU A 156 5.31 -0.46 -0.50
N PHE A 157 6.09 -1.46 -0.09
CA PHE A 157 6.11 -2.79 -0.66
C PHE A 157 5.44 -3.77 0.30
N ALA A 158 4.42 -4.49 -0.14
CA ALA A 158 3.77 -5.50 0.69
C ALA A 158 3.54 -6.80 -0.08
N ALA A 159 3.84 -7.94 0.55
CA ALA A 159 3.66 -9.25 -0.07
C ALA A 159 2.86 -10.19 0.83
N SER A 160 2.02 -11.02 0.22
CA SER A 160 1.41 -12.18 0.89
C SER A 160 1.39 -13.40 -0.03
N THR A 161 2.06 -14.45 0.44
CA THR A 161 2.10 -15.79 -0.15
C THR A 161 0.85 -16.63 0.16
N GLU A 162 0.02 -16.18 1.11
CA GLU A 162 -1.23 -16.86 1.48
C GLU A 162 -2.43 -16.32 0.71
N THR A 163 -3.50 -17.12 0.66
CA THR A 163 -4.79 -16.69 0.10
C THR A 163 -5.41 -15.61 0.97
N VAL A 164 -5.66 -14.43 0.40
CA VAL A 164 -6.34 -13.33 1.10
C VAL A 164 -7.86 -13.45 0.89
N LYS A 165 -8.57 -13.75 1.97
CA LYS A 165 -10.03 -13.97 2.06
C LYS A 165 -10.68 -12.92 2.99
N VAL A 166 -10.70 -11.68 2.55
CA VAL A 166 -11.32 -10.56 3.28
C VAL A 166 -12.54 -10.01 2.54
N ASP A 167 -13.50 -9.44 3.27
CA ASP A 167 -14.67 -8.84 2.61
C ASP A 167 -14.29 -7.61 1.78
N ALA A 168 -13.37 -6.78 2.29
CA ALA A 168 -12.91 -5.57 1.63
C ALA A 168 -11.37 -5.45 1.62
N LEU A 169 -10.76 -5.46 0.43
CA LEU A 169 -9.36 -5.12 0.20
C LEU A 169 -9.29 -3.70 -0.40
N THR A 170 -8.60 -2.79 0.27
CA THR A 170 -8.40 -1.41 -0.20
C THR A 170 -6.92 -1.08 -0.30
N LEU A 171 -6.47 -0.69 -1.48
CA LEU A 171 -5.12 -0.21 -1.76
C LEU A 171 -5.21 1.26 -2.16
N SER A 172 -4.47 2.14 -1.49
CA SER A 172 -4.55 3.58 -1.74
C SER A 172 -3.17 4.22 -1.78
N SER A 173 -2.84 4.86 -2.91
CA SER A 173 -1.64 5.69 -3.02
C SER A 173 -2.03 7.15 -3.13
N LYS A 174 -1.64 7.96 -2.15
CA LYS A 174 -1.86 9.41 -2.12
C LYS A 174 -0.52 10.07 -1.86
N GLY A 175 -0.18 11.08 -2.65
CA GLY A 175 1.12 11.75 -2.57
C GLY A 175 1.92 11.50 -3.83
N SER A 176 3.18 11.08 -3.67
CA SER A 176 4.11 10.85 -4.79
C SER A 176 4.92 9.54 -4.66
N GLY A 177 4.61 8.72 -3.66
CA GLY A 177 5.25 7.42 -3.47
C GLY A 177 4.61 6.31 -4.30
N LEU A 178 5.29 5.17 -4.41
CA LEU A 178 4.77 3.94 -5.01
C LEU A 178 4.15 3.05 -3.94
N LEU A 179 2.94 2.55 -4.19
CA LEU A 179 2.36 1.41 -3.49
C LEU A 179 2.50 0.17 -4.37
N GLN A 180 3.35 -0.78 -4.00
CA GLN A 180 3.48 -2.06 -4.69
C GLN A 180 3.02 -3.20 -3.80
N THR A 181 2.09 -4.01 -4.30
CA THR A 181 1.58 -5.18 -3.60
C THR A 181 1.69 -6.45 -4.44
N THR A 182 1.97 -7.56 -3.79
CA THR A 182 2.01 -8.88 -4.41
C THR A 182 1.20 -9.86 -3.59
N PHE A 183 0.22 -10.51 -4.22
CA PHE A 183 -0.65 -11.49 -3.58
C PHE A 183 -0.57 -12.82 -4.32
N SER A 184 -0.53 -13.91 -3.56
CA SER A 184 -0.60 -15.25 -4.14
C SER A 184 -1.98 -15.52 -4.74
N GLU A 185 -3.05 -15.28 -3.97
CA GLU A 185 -4.43 -15.53 -4.38
C GLU A 185 -5.38 -14.55 -3.66
N LEU A 186 -6.37 -14.01 -4.37
CA LEU A 186 -7.41 -13.14 -3.83
C LEU A 186 -8.78 -13.82 -3.93
N ARG A 187 -9.52 -13.86 -2.81
CA ARG A 187 -10.94 -14.24 -2.75
C ARG A 187 -11.68 -13.18 -1.95
N VAL A 188 -12.05 -12.07 -2.59
CA VAL A 188 -12.52 -10.86 -1.90
C VAL A 188 -13.81 -10.32 -2.50
N SER A 189 -14.72 -9.83 -1.66
CA SER A 189 -16.02 -9.31 -2.12
C SER A 189 -15.89 -7.90 -2.71
N LYS A 190 -15.01 -7.08 -2.15
CA LYS A 190 -14.73 -5.72 -2.63
C LYS A 190 -13.24 -5.52 -2.73
N PHE A 191 -12.73 -5.34 -3.93
CA PHE A 191 -11.36 -4.95 -4.18
C PHE A 191 -11.33 -3.54 -4.75
N ARG A 192 -10.73 -2.62 -4.00
CA ARG A 192 -10.60 -1.22 -4.40
C ARG A 192 -9.14 -0.84 -4.52
N VAL A 193 -8.74 -0.37 -5.69
CA VAL A 193 -7.42 0.19 -5.95
C VAL A 193 -7.58 1.66 -6.27
N GLN A 194 -6.89 2.52 -5.53
CA GLN A 194 -7.01 3.96 -5.67
C GLN A 194 -5.65 4.61 -5.74
N TYR A 195 -5.51 5.59 -6.62
CA TYR A 195 -4.42 6.54 -6.50
C TYR A 195 -4.90 7.98 -6.67
N TYR A 196 -4.19 8.87 -5.99
CA TYR A 196 -4.47 10.30 -5.91
C TYR A 196 -3.19 11.09 -6.13
N SER A 197 -3.30 12.26 -6.76
CA SER A 197 -2.15 13.15 -7.05
C SER A 197 -1.15 12.48 -8.01
N SER A 198 0.09 12.20 -7.56
CA SER A 198 1.15 11.62 -8.37
C SER A 198 1.63 10.28 -7.81
N GLY A 199 0.82 9.65 -6.96
CA GLY A 199 1.15 8.37 -6.37
C GLY A 199 0.94 7.25 -7.37
N ASP A 200 1.89 6.34 -7.46
CA ASP A 200 1.79 5.17 -8.33
C ASP A 200 1.27 3.97 -7.54
N THR A 201 0.54 3.07 -8.19
CA THR A 201 0.07 1.82 -7.58
C THR A 201 0.30 0.63 -8.49
N ALA A 202 1.03 -0.38 -8.02
CA ALA A 202 1.25 -1.64 -8.69
C ALA A 202 0.71 -2.80 -7.87
N VAL A 203 -0.09 -3.67 -8.50
CA VAL A 203 -0.69 -4.84 -7.89
C VAL A 203 -0.35 -6.04 -8.76
N PHE A 204 0.21 -7.07 -8.14
CA PHE A 204 0.52 -8.34 -8.78
C PHE A 204 -0.23 -9.48 -8.09
N VAL A 205 -0.91 -10.32 -8.86
CA VAL A 205 -1.62 -11.50 -8.36
C VAL A 205 -1.16 -12.75 -9.11
N GLU A 206 -0.67 -13.77 -8.40
CA GLU A 206 0.01 -14.90 -9.03
C GLU A 206 -0.94 -16.03 -9.45
N SER A 207 -1.95 -16.33 -8.66
CA SER A 207 -2.84 -17.49 -8.82
C SER A 207 -4.28 -17.10 -9.16
N GLU A 208 -5.07 -18.09 -9.60
CA GLU A 208 -6.48 -17.92 -9.94
C GLU A 208 -7.25 -17.30 -8.78
N SER A 209 -7.95 -16.20 -9.04
CA SER A 209 -8.56 -15.36 -8.01
C SER A 209 -10.00 -15.01 -8.36
N ASP A 210 -10.85 -14.84 -7.34
CA ASP A 210 -12.24 -14.41 -7.47
C ASP A 210 -12.45 -13.10 -6.74
N VAL A 211 -13.03 -12.13 -7.44
CA VAL A 211 -13.37 -10.81 -6.91
C VAL A 211 -14.81 -10.47 -7.25
N ASP A 212 -15.67 -10.17 -6.29
CA ASP A 212 -17.04 -9.78 -6.66
C ASP A 212 -17.07 -8.37 -7.28
N ASN A 213 -16.44 -7.39 -6.65
CA ASN A 213 -16.43 -6.01 -7.13
C ASN A 213 -15.00 -5.48 -7.18
N LEU A 214 -14.46 -5.27 -8.36
CA LEU A 214 -13.18 -4.60 -8.58
C LEU A 214 -13.44 -3.14 -8.98
N ALA A 215 -12.97 -2.20 -8.17
CA ALA A 215 -13.06 -0.77 -8.45
C ALA A 215 -11.66 -0.15 -8.53
N LEU A 216 -11.35 0.50 -9.65
CA LEU A 216 -10.13 1.26 -9.85
C LEU A 216 -10.48 2.74 -9.92
N ILE A 217 -9.95 3.53 -8.98
CA ILE A 217 -10.17 4.98 -8.93
C ILE A 217 -8.82 5.68 -9.10
N ALA A 218 -8.70 6.39 -10.21
CA ALA A 218 -7.47 6.98 -10.70
C ALA A 218 -7.62 8.50 -10.77
N GLU A 219 -7.15 9.24 -9.77
CA GLU A 219 -7.28 10.70 -9.73
C GLU A 219 -5.93 11.41 -9.74
N GLY A 220 -5.63 12.18 -10.78
CA GLY A 220 -4.38 12.94 -10.91
C GLY A 220 -3.49 12.45 -12.05
N SER A 221 -2.18 12.41 -11.80
CA SER A 221 -1.13 12.11 -12.78
C SER A 221 -0.28 10.88 -12.44
N GLY A 222 -0.58 10.17 -11.33
CA GLY A 222 0.05 8.88 -11.03
C GLY A 222 -0.41 7.76 -11.98
N ASP A 223 0.25 6.62 -11.92
CA ASP A 223 -0.07 5.47 -12.78
C ASP A 223 -0.51 4.25 -11.97
N ALA A 224 -1.44 3.46 -12.53
CA ALA A 224 -1.87 2.19 -11.96
C ALA A 224 -1.55 1.00 -12.87
N CYS A 225 -1.04 -0.06 -12.26
CA CYS A 225 -0.75 -1.33 -12.90
C CYS A 225 -1.38 -2.45 -12.08
N LEU A 226 -2.41 -3.11 -12.61
CA LEU A 226 -3.01 -4.30 -12.03
C LEU A 226 -2.71 -5.46 -12.98
N SER A 227 -1.82 -6.34 -12.54
CA SER A 227 -1.39 -7.48 -13.33
C SER A 227 -1.66 -8.77 -12.60
N TRP A 228 -2.25 -9.73 -13.28
CA TRP A 228 -2.45 -11.07 -12.75
C TRP A 228 -1.89 -12.12 -13.71
N ARG A 229 -1.20 -13.11 -13.14
CA ARG A 229 -0.50 -14.14 -13.90
C ARG A 229 -1.43 -15.29 -14.32
N ALA A 230 -2.41 -15.60 -13.48
CA ALA A 230 -3.45 -16.58 -13.73
C ALA A 230 -4.83 -15.90 -13.87
N PRO A 231 -5.83 -16.56 -14.48
CA PRO A 231 -7.14 -15.97 -14.69
C PRO A 231 -7.80 -15.41 -13.43
N MET A 232 -8.26 -14.15 -13.50
CA MET A 232 -9.07 -13.53 -12.45
C MET A 232 -10.54 -13.45 -12.90
N SER A 233 -11.46 -13.93 -12.05
CA SER A 233 -12.91 -13.81 -12.26
C SER A 233 -13.44 -12.60 -11.48
N VAL A 234 -14.11 -11.68 -12.16
CA VAL A 234 -14.63 -10.44 -11.59
C VAL A 234 -16.13 -10.31 -11.86
N ASN A 235 -17.00 -10.18 -10.85
CA ASN A 235 -18.43 -10.00 -11.15
C ASN A 235 -18.70 -8.60 -11.72
N SER A 236 -18.30 -7.55 -10.99
CA SER A 236 -18.45 -6.15 -11.40
C SER A 236 -17.08 -5.47 -11.46
N PHE A 237 -16.74 -4.90 -12.62
CA PHE A 237 -15.49 -4.17 -12.83
C PHE A 237 -15.79 -2.69 -13.10
N GLU A 238 -15.35 -1.80 -12.22
CA GLU A 238 -15.54 -0.35 -12.35
C GLU A 238 -14.19 0.35 -12.46
N VAL A 239 -14.05 1.23 -13.45
CA VAL A 239 -12.89 2.12 -13.60
C VAL A 239 -13.39 3.56 -13.67
N GLU A 240 -12.88 4.38 -12.76
CA GLU A 240 -13.08 5.83 -12.76
C GLU A 240 -11.73 6.52 -12.82
N GLN A 241 -11.46 7.20 -13.93
CA GLN A 241 -10.20 7.90 -14.16
C GLN A 241 -10.45 9.38 -14.40
N VAL A 242 -9.85 10.22 -13.57
CA VAL A 242 -9.91 11.67 -13.64
C VAL A 242 -8.49 12.23 -13.62
N GLY A 243 -7.99 12.67 -14.79
CA GLY A 243 -6.66 13.28 -14.91
C GLY A 243 -5.80 12.73 -16.06
N ALA A 244 -4.48 12.77 -15.87
CA ALA A 244 -3.49 12.46 -16.91
C ALA A 244 -2.69 11.18 -16.63
N GLY A 245 -3.02 10.47 -15.55
CA GLY A 245 -2.40 9.20 -15.19
C GLY A 245 -2.79 8.05 -16.10
N ASP A 246 -1.91 7.08 -16.28
CA ASP A 246 -2.15 5.89 -17.11
C ASP A 246 -2.57 4.70 -16.23
N VAL A 247 -3.56 3.94 -16.69
CA VAL A 247 -4.08 2.75 -16.01
C VAL A 247 -3.92 1.54 -16.91
N SER A 248 -3.36 0.47 -16.38
CA SER A 248 -3.18 -0.79 -17.08
C SER A 248 -3.70 -1.96 -16.24
N VAL A 249 -4.50 -2.83 -16.85
CA VAL A 249 -5.18 -3.97 -16.21
C VAL A 249 -5.06 -5.19 -17.13
N GLY A 250 -4.55 -6.33 -16.67
CA GLY A 250 -4.50 -7.53 -17.51
C GLY A 250 -3.52 -8.64 -17.06
N PRO A 251 -3.24 -9.64 -17.91
CA PRO A 251 -3.73 -9.82 -19.28
C PRO A 251 -4.82 -10.90 -19.44
N GLN A 252 -5.31 -11.58 -18.39
CA GLN A 252 -6.22 -12.73 -18.56
C GLN A 252 -7.35 -12.77 -17.52
N GLY A 253 -8.57 -12.36 -17.85
CA GLY A 253 -9.65 -12.37 -16.87
C GLY A 253 -11.02 -12.57 -17.49
N PHE A 254 -11.99 -12.86 -16.65
CA PHE A 254 -13.40 -12.83 -17.01
C PHE A 254 -14.09 -11.77 -16.17
N CYS A 255 -14.98 -10.98 -16.78
CA CYS A 255 -15.89 -10.14 -16.03
C CYS A 255 -17.35 -10.28 -16.44
N GLN A 256 -18.31 -10.16 -15.52
CA GLN A 256 -19.73 -10.19 -15.90
C GLN A 256 -20.18 -8.84 -16.46
N SER A 257 -19.89 -7.76 -15.72
CA SER A 257 -20.17 -6.38 -16.13
C SER A 257 -18.98 -5.47 -15.91
N ALA A 258 -18.69 -4.62 -16.88
CA ALA A 258 -17.72 -3.53 -16.76
C ALA A 258 -18.42 -2.17 -16.88
N LYS A 259 -17.99 -1.20 -16.07
CA LYS A 259 -18.39 0.20 -16.14
C LYS A 259 -17.15 1.07 -16.17
N LEU A 260 -17.00 1.86 -17.23
CA LEU A 260 -15.80 2.63 -17.49
C LEU A 260 -16.15 4.12 -17.62
N SER A 261 -15.44 4.96 -16.87
CA SER A 261 -15.58 6.41 -16.88
C SER A 261 -14.20 7.06 -16.92
N MET A 262 -13.90 7.74 -18.01
CA MET A 262 -12.64 8.45 -18.20
C MET A 262 -12.88 9.93 -18.46
N GLN A 263 -12.24 10.76 -17.65
CA GLN A 263 -12.25 12.21 -17.75
C GLN A 263 -10.83 12.77 -17.64
N GLY A 264 -10.17 13.00 -18.78
CA GLY A 264 -8.83 13.58 -18.80
C GLY A 264 -8.02 13.18 -20.02
N SER A 265 -6.69 13.18 -19.89
CA SER A 265 -5.77 12.89 -20.99
C SER A 265 -4.96 11.60 -20.79
N GLY A 266 -5.22 10.85 -19.73
CA GLY A 266 -4.55 9.59 -19.48
C GLY A 266 -5.05 8.45 -20.37
N GLU A 267 -4.31 7.35 -20.38
CA GLU A 267 -4.65 6.14 -21.14
C GLU A 267 -5.18 5.03 -20.21
N LEU A 268 -6.13 4.24 -20.71
CA LEU A 268 -6.64 3.05 -20.03
C LEU A 268 -6.43 1.85 -20.95
N ASP A 269 -5.61 0.92 -20.49
CA ASP A 269 -5.29 -0.32 -21.19
C ASP A 269 -5.86 -1.52 -20.41
N ILE A 270 -6.71 -2.32 -21.08
CA ILE A 270 -7.34 -3.51 -20.51
C ILE A 270 -6.98 -4.71 -21.38
N GLY A 271 -5.96 -5.45 -20.97
CA GLY A 271 -5.46 -6.63 -21.66
C GLY A 271 -6.25 -7.89 -21.31
N GLY A 272 -6.81 -8.55 -22.34
CA GLY A 272 -7.36 -9.91 -22.31
C GLY A 272 -8.34 -10.23 -21.16
N VAL A 273 -9.11 -9.23 -20.73
CA VAL A 273 -10.26 -9.41 -19.84
C VAL A 273 -11.52 -9.54 -20.69
N GLN A 274 -12.15 -10.72 -20.67
CA GLN A 274 -13.39 -10.98 -21.39
C GLN A 274 -14.59 -10.61 -20.52
N CYS A 275 -15.24 -9.49 -20.86
CA CYS A 275 -16.42 -9.01 -20.15
C CYS A 275 -17.73 -9.38 -20.87
N GLY A 276 -18.75 -9.79 -20.12
CA GLY A 276 -20.08 -10.11 -20.66
C GLY A 276 -20.85 -8.88 -21.12
N THR A 277 -20.90 -7.84 -20.28
CA THR A 277 -21.53 -6.55 -20.57
C THR A 277 -20.55 -5.42 -20.29
N VAL A 278 -20.50 -4.39 -21.14
CA VAL A 278 -19.66 -3.20 -20.93
C VAL A 278 -20.53 -1.97 -21.12
N ASP A 279 -20.67 -1.16 -20.07
CA ASP A 279 -21.26 0.18 -20.12
C ASP A 279 -20.13 1.21 -20.10
N ASP A 280 -20.12 2.11 -21.09
CA ASP A 280 -18.99 2.98 -21.35
C ASP A 280 -19.45 4.43 -21.52
N GLN A 281 -18.92 5.31 -20.69
CA GLN A 281 -19.19 6.76 -20.73
C GLN A 281 -17.86 7.51 -20.93
N ILE A 282 -17.35 7.52 -22.16
CA ILE A 282 -16.13 8.24 -22.50
C ILE A 282 -16.44 9.69 -22.85
N LEU A 283 -15.92 10.62 -22.05
CA LEU A 283 -15.96 12.05 -22.35
C LEU A 283 -14.60 12.50 -22.89
N ARG A 284 -14.36 12.21 -24.18
CA ARG A 284 -13.21 12.61 -25.05
C ARG A 284 -11.89 11.82 -24.91
N GLY A 285 -11.29 11.52 -26.07
CA GLY A 285 -9.84 11.48 -26.30
C GLY A 285 -9.07 10.17 -26.04
N GLY A 286 -9.62 9.20 -25.31
CA GLY A 286 -8.97 7.91 -25.06
C GLY A 286 -8.98 7.00 -26.30
N PHE A 287 -7.81 6.51 -26.72
CA PHE A 287 -7.65 5.52 -27.78
C PHE A 287 -7.72 4.11 -27.18
N TRP A 288 -8.73 3.34 -27.54
CA TRP A 288 -8.86 1.92 -27.19
C TRP A 288 -8.24 1.07 -28.29
N ASP A 289 -7.22 0.28 -27.96
CA ASP A 289 -6.74 -0.82 -28.82
C ASP A 289 -6.85 -2.12 -28.01
N GLY A 290 -7.90 -2.93 -28.25
CA GLY A 290 -7.93 -4.28 -27.66
C GLY A 290 -9.29 -4.91 -27.38
N VAL A 291 -10.39 -4.16 -27.34
CA VAL A 291 -11.71 -4.77 -27.13
C VAL A 291 -12.33 -5.09 -28.50
N ASN A 292 -12.32 -6.37 -28.86
CA ASN A 292 -12.76 -6.98 -30.13
C ASN A 292 -11.75 -7.05 -31.27
N ARG A 293 -10.69 -7.87 -31.11
CA ARG A 293 -10.15 -8.57 -32.27
C ARG A 293 -9.78 -10.02 -32.00
N ASP A 294 -10.61 -10.86 -32.59
CA ASP A 294 -10.38 -12.21 -33.08
C ASP A 294 -10.05 -13.34 -32.09
N LYS A 295 -11.01 -14.26 -32.09
CA LYS A 295 -10.85 -15.69 -31.82
C LYS A 295 -9.57 -16.21 -32.50
N ASP A 296 -8.70 -16.82 -31.71
CA ASP A 296 -7.99 -18.08 -32.00
C ASP A 296 -6.59 -18.11 -31.34
N ASN A 297 -6.48 -18.93 -30.28
CA ASN A 297 -5.27 -19.65 -29.82
C ASN A 297 -3.88 -18.99 -30.02
N LEU A 298 -3.60 -17.90 -29.30
CA LEU A 298 -2.23 -17.36 -29.15
C LEU A 298 -1.92 -16.86 -27.71
N LEU A 299 -2.59 -17.45 -26.72
CA LEU A 299 -2.81 -16.87 -25.39
C LEU A 299 -1.59 -16.78 -24.43
N PRO A 300 -0.55 -17.62 -24.45
CA PRO A 300 0.56 -17.45 -23.50
C PRO A 300 1.66 -16.50 -23.99
N LEU A 301 1.95 -16.46 -25.30
CA LEU A 301 3.04 -15.63 -25.82
C LEU A 301 2.62 -14.16 -25.94
N ALA A 302 1.36 -13.91 -26.33
CA ALA A 302 0.80 -12.57 -26.36
C ALA A 302 0.73 -11.96 -24.96
N GLY A 303 0.34 -12.74 -23.94
CA GLY A 303 0.29 -12.28 -22.55
C GLY A 303 1.67 -11.87 -22.01
N VAL A 304 2.73 -12.63 -22.29
CA VAL A 304 4.10 -12.29 -21.87
C VAL A 304 4.63 -11.08 -22.62
N VAL A 305 4.41 -10.99 -23.94
CA VAL A 305 4.83 -9.82 -24.73
C VAL A 305 4.08 -8.57 -24.30
N PHE A 306 2.78 -8.69 -24.01
CA PHE A 306 1.95 -7.60 -23.48
C PHE A 306 2.44 -7.16 -22.10
N LEU A 307 2.70 -8.09 -21.18
CA LEU A 307 3.23 -7.79 -19.85
C LEU A 307 4.60 -7.11 -19.92
N VAL A 308 5.50 -7.58 -20.79
CA VAL A 308 6.80 -6.93 -21.01
C VAL A 308 6.63 -5.54 -21.62
N ALA A 309 5.76 -5.38 -22.61
CA ALA A 309 5.48 -4.09 -23.23
C ALA A 309 4.87 -3.10 -22.22
N MET A 310 3.94 -3.56 -21.38
CA MET A 310 3.28 -2.78 -20.33
C MET A 310 4.28 -2.33 -19.27
N ILE A 311 5.12 -3.24 -18.76
CA ILE A 311 6.19 -2.91 -17.81
C ILE A 311 7.20 -1.94 -18.43
N LEU A 312 7.65 -2.18 -19.66
CA LEU A 312 8.61 -1.30 -20.33
C LEU A 312 8.01 0.08 -20.60
N ARG A 313 6.73 0.16 -20.99
CA ARG A 313 6.02 1.42 -21.22
C ARG A 313 5.86 2.20 -19.93
N TRP A 314 5.41 1.55 -18.86
CA TRP A 314 5.30 2.15 -17.52
C TRP A 314 6.65 2.69 -17.05
N PHE A 315 7.72 1.89 -17.14
CA PHE A 315 9.07 2.31 -16.75
C PHE A 315 9.60 3.48 -17.60
N ASN A 316 9.26 3.51 -18.88
CA ASN A 316 9.68 4.58 -19.79
C ASN A 316 8.92 5.90 -19.52
N ASN A 317 7.61 5.83 -19.25
CA ASN A 317 6.80 7.00 -18.89
C ASN A 317 7.20 7.57 -17.53
N SER A 318 7.39 6.73 -16.52
CA SER A 318 7.88 7.14 -15.20
C SER A 318 9.25 7.84 -15.29
N ARG A 319 10.19 7.29 -16.08
CA ARG A 319 11.49 7.94 -16.33
C ARG A 319 11.39 9.26 -17.09
N ARG A 320 10.41 9.42 -17.97
CA ARG A 320 10.21 10.67 -18.72
C ARG A 320 9.74 11.79 -17.79
N ARG A 321 8.79 11.50 -16.89
CA ARG A 321 8.31 12.47 -15.89
C ARG A 321 9.44 12.92 -14.94
N ALA A 322 10.26 11.99 -14.47
CA ALA A 322 11.43 12.32 -13.64
C ALA A 322 12.44 13.26 -14.33
N ARG A 323 12.53 13.24 -15.67
CA ARG A 323 13.39 14.15 -16.45
C ARG A 323 12.75 15.51 -16.73
N GLU A 324 11.43 15.57 -16.81
CA GLU A 324 10.68 16.80 -17.03
C GLU A 324 10.64 17.64 -15.72
N GLU A 325 10.48 17.00 -14.56
CA GLU A 325 10.56 17.67 -13.26
C GLU A 325 11.97 18.24 -12.94
N GLN A 326 13.04 17.60 -13.42
CA GLN A 326 14.41 18.13 -13.28
C GLN A 326 14.71 19.31 -14.22
N ARG A 327 13.87 19.60 -15.23
CA ARG A 327 14.09 20.71 -16.17
C ARG A 327 13.44 22.02 -15.75
N GLU A 328 12.45 22.00 -14.87
CA GLU A 328 11.80 23.21 -14.36
C GLU A 328 12.72 24.18 -13.58
N PRO A 329 13.69 23.75 -12.74
CA PRO A 329 14.53 24.71 -12.00
C PRO A 329 15.58 25.44 -12.86
N LEU A 330 15.85 25.00 -14.11
CA LEU A 330 16.89 25.61 -14.96
C LEU A 330 16.40 26.77 -15.84
N LEU A 331 15.09 26.96 -16.00
CA LEU A 331 14.53 28.08 -16.77
C LEU A 331 14.17 29.30 -15.91
N GLY A 332 14.13 29.17 -14.58
CA GLY A 332 13.88 30.28 -13.64
C GLY A 332 15.11 31.13 -13.30
N ALA A 333 16.33 30.68 -13.61
CA ALA A 333 17.56 31.32 -13.15
C ALA A 333 18.17 32.35 -14.12
N GLN A 334 17.60 32.56 -15.31
CA GLN A 334 18.24 33.38 -16.35
C GLN A 334 17.49 34.69 -16.68
N ARG A 335 16.96 35.39 -15.67
CA ARG A 335 16.42 36.75 -15.85
C ARG A 335 16.65 37.67 -14.64
N ARG A 336 17.92 38.01 -14.36
CA ARG A 336 18.29 39.29 -13.76
C ARG A 336 19.36 39.94 -14.63
N VAL A 337 18.90 40.82 -15.52
CA VAL A 337 19.74 41.78 -16.23
C VAL A 337 19.94 42.97 -15.31
N TYR A 338 21.20 43.36 -15.13
CA TYR A 338 21.63 44.57 -14.43
C TYR A 338 21.14 45.81 -15.19
N VAL A 339 20.48 46.72 -14.47
CA VAL A 339 20.50 48.18 -14.71
C VAL A 339 20.64 48.83 -13.34
#